data_AF-A0A550GWJ9-F1
#
_entry.id   AF-A0A550GWJ9-F1
#
_cell.length_a   1.000
_cell.length_b   1.000
_cell.length_c   1.000
_cell.angle_alpha   90.00
_cell.angle_beta   90.00
_cell.angle_gamma   90.00
#
_symmetry.space_group_name_H-M   'P 1'
#
loop_
_entity.id
_entity.type
_entity.pdbx_description
1 polymer ?
#
loop_
_entity_poly.entity_id
_entity_poly.type
_entity_poly.pdbx_seq_one_letter_code
_entity_poly.pdbx_strand_id
1 'polypeptide(L)' 'MDKVTIRLPKQYLRRLDFLVRVDDFPSRSEAIRTAVRDLLYARVDLVLEKQKRLLEVDLQEAELEEVERKYLKP' A
#
# COMPACT_ATOMS: atom_id res chain seq x y z
N MET A 1 -9.77 15.38 -8.39
CA MET A 1 -8.90 15.17 -7.21
C MET A 1 -9.62 15.73 -6.00
N ASP A 2 -9.67 14.97 -4.91
CA ASP A 2 -10.31 15.40 -3.68
C ASP A 2 -9.33 16.17 -2.79
N LYS A 3 -9.85 17.14 -2.02
CA LYS A 3 -9.04 17.97 -1.13
C LYS A 3 -8.89 17.30 0.22
N VAL A 4 -7.65 17.16 0.66
CA VAL A 4 -7.31 16.64 1.99
C VAL A 4 -6.64 17.75 2.81
N THR A 5 -7.00 17.86 4.10
CA THR A 5 -6.36 18.78 5.05
C THR A 5 -5.68 17.98 6.15
N ILE A 6 -4.39 18.21 6.36
CA ILE A 6 -3.57 17.51 7.37
C ILE A 6 -2.77 18.52 8.22
N ARG A 7 -2.38 18.13 9.43
CA ARG A 7 -1.44 18.91 10.25
C ARG A 7 -0.05 18.30 10.16
N LEU A 8 0.94 19.13 9.83
CA LEU A 8 2.34 18.73 9.73
C LEU A 8 3.22 19.62 10.63
N PRO A 9 4.32 19.09 11.19
CA PRO A 9 5.32 19.90 11.86
C PRO A 9 5.83 21.03 10.96
N LYS A 10 5.99 22.25 11.53
CA LYS A 10 6.48 23.43 10.78
C LYS A 10 7.80 23.17 10.06
N GLN A 11 8.67 22.35 10.64
CA GLN A 11 9.95 21.96 10.04
C GLN A 11 9.80 21.21 8.71
N TYR A 12 8.76 20.38 8.55
CA TYR A 12 8.53 19.63 7.31
C TYR A 12 7.97 20.54 6.23
N LEU A 13 7.09 21.48 6.59
CA LEU A 13 6.61 22.50 5.66
C LEU A 13 7.75 23.33 5.07
N ARG A 14 8.73 23.74 5.91
CA ARG A 14 9.92 24.46 5.44
C ARG A 14 10.79 23.65 4.48
N ARG A 15 10.90 22.33 4.70
CA ARG A 15 11.64 21.44 3.78
C ARG A 15 10.91 21.29 2.45
N LEU A 16 9.58 21.15 2.50
CA LEU A 16 8.75 21.11 1.29
C LEU A 16 8.85 22.41 0.49
N ASP A 17 8.89 23.55 1.17
CA ASP A 17 9.14 24.86 0.57
C ASP A 17 10.52 24.98 -0.07
N PHE A 18 11.53 24.35 0.53
CA PHE A 18 12.84 24.31 -0.08
C PHE A 18 12.82 23.54 -1.41
N LEU A 19 12.19 22.36 -1.45
CA LEU A 19 12.08 21.55 -2.67
C LEU A 19 11.37 22.30 -3.80
N VAL A 20 10.31 23.06 -3.49
CA VAL A 20 9.64 23.89 -4.50
C VAL A 20 10.51 25.06 -4.96
N ARG A 21 11.23 25.72 -4.03
CA ARG A 21 12.09 26.86 -4.37
C ARG A 21 13.30 26.52 -5.24
N VAL A 22 13.76 25.27 -5.19
CA VAL A 22 14.88 24.80 -6.03
C VAL A 22 14.39 24.15 -7.34
N ASP A 23 13.12 24.35 -7.69
CA ASP A 23 12.45 23.81 -8.88
C ASP A 23 12.47 22.27 -8.99
N ASP A 24 12.72 21.56 -7.88
CA ASP A 24 12.65 20.09 -7.80
C ASP A 24 11.19 19.61 -7.87
N PHE A 25 10.25 20.41 -7.34
CA PHE A 25 8.82 20.17 -7.48
C PHE A 25 8.06 21.45 -7.86
N PRO A 26 7.03 21.36 -8.71
CA PRO A 26 6.25 22.52 -9.13
C PRO A 26 5.35 23.09 -8.01
N SER A 27 5.04 22.28 -6.97
CA SER A 27 4.29 22.74 -5.81
C SER A 27 4.42 21.79 -4.62
N ARG A 28 4.06 22.29 -3.43
CA ARG A 28 3.93 21.46 -2.21
C ARG A 28 2.99 20.28 -2.43
N SER A 29 1.87 20.51 -3.13
CA SER A 29 0.86 19.49 -3.40
C SER A 29 1.36 18.41 -4.35
N GLU A 30 2.27 18.73 -5.28
CA GLU A 30 2.90 17.72 -6.14
C GLU A 30 3.88 16.87 -5.35
N ALA A 31 4.78 17.51 -4.59
CA ALA A 31 5.74 16.80 -3.75
C ALA A 31 5.07 15.83 -2.75
N ILE A 32 3.96 16.24 -2.13
CA ILE A 32 3.18 15.36 -1.25
C ILE A 32 2.53 14.22 -2.05
N ARG A 33 1.95 14.50 -3.23
CA ARG A 33 1.33 13.46 -4.07
C ARG A 33 2.35 12.42 -4.53
N THR A 34 3.56 12.84 -4.89
CA THR A 34 4.65 11.92 -5.25
C THR A 34 5.03 11.05 -4.05
N ALA A 35 5.28 11.65 -2.88
CA ALA A 35 5.61 10.87 -1.68
C ALA A 35 4.53 9.85 -1.29
N VAL A 36 3.25 10.20 -1.41
CA VAL A 36 2.14 9.28 -1.15
C VAL A 36 2.10 8.16 -2.18
N ARG A 37 2.26 8.49 -3.47
CA ARG A 37 2.28 7.51 -4.56
C ARG A 37 3.41 6.50 -4.36
N ASP A 38 4.61 6.97 -4.08
CA ASP A 38 5.79 6.12 -3.89
C ASP A 38 5.60 5.19 -2.68
N LEU A 39 5.04 5.72 -1.58
CA LEU A 39 4.69 4.92 -0.41
C LEU A 39 3.67 3.83 -0.75
N LEU A 40 2.63 4.16 -1.53
CA LEU A 40 1.58 3.23 -1.90
C LEU A 40 2.13 2.14 -2.82
N TYR A 41 2.87 2.47 -3.87
CA TYR A 41 3.49 1.45 -4.73
C TYR A 41 4.44 0.54 -3.94
N ALA A 42 5.25 1.10 -3.04
CA ALA A 42 6.15 0.30 -2.23
C ALA A 42 5.44 -0.65 -1.24
N ARG A 43 4.17 -0.42 -0.90
CA ARG A 43 3.47 -1.19 0.15
C ARG A 43 2.26 -1.98 -0.32
N VAL A 44 1.51 -1.47 -1.29
CA VAL A 44 0.28 -2.12 -1.77
C VAL A 44 0.63 -3.46 -2.40
N ASP A 45 1.66 -3.52 -3.24
CA ASP A 45 2.08 -4.77 -3.89
C ASP A 45 2.47 -5.85 -2.86
N LEU A 46 3.25 -5.47 -1.84
CA LEU A 46 3.65 -6.36 -0.75
C LEU A 46 2.44 -6.90 0.04
N VAL A 47 1.46 -6.04 0.32
CA VAL A 47 0.27 -6.44 1.07
C VAL A 47 -0.61 -7.35 0.21
N LEU A 48 -0.86 -7.00 -1.04
CA LEU A 48 -1.70 -7.78 -1.95
C LEU A 48 -1.13 -9.19 -2.18
N GLU A 49 0.17 -9.31 -2.42
CA GLU A 49 0.82 -10.61 -2.59
C GLU A 49 0.71 -11.48 -1.33
N LYS A 50 0.91 -10.89 -0.15
CA LYS A 50 0.80 -11.63 1.11
C LYS A 50 -0.62 -12.13 1.32
N GLN A 51 -1.63 -11.29 1.04
CA GLN A 51 -3.03 -11.67 1.15
C GLN A 51 -3.41 -12.76 0.15
N LYS A 52 -2.92 -12.68 -1.10
CA LYS A 52 -3.15 -13.71 -2.13
C LYS A 52 -2.57 -15.06 -1.71
N ARG A 53 -1.33 -15.09 -1.23
CA ARG A 53 -0.69 -16.34 -0.75
C ARG A 53 -1.44 -16.95 0.43
N LEU A 54 -1.92 -16.13 1.37
CA LEU A 54 -2.71 -16.63 2.49
C LEU A 54 -4.03 -17.26 2.01
N LEU A 55 -4.74 -16.56 1.12
CA LEU A 55 -5.99 -17.07 0.54
C LEU A 55 -5.77 -18.37 -0.25
N GLU A 56 -4.68 -18.47 -1.01
CA GLU A 56 -4.33 -19.69 -1.76
C GLU A 56 -4.08 -20.88 -0.83
N VAL A 57 -3.38 -20.66 0.29
CA VAL A 57 -3.14 -21.71 1.31
C VAL A 57 -4.46 -22.16 1.95
N ASP A 58 -5.31 -21.21 2.36
CA ASP A 58 -6.61 -21.53 2.96
C ASP A 58 -7.52 -22.33 2.00
N LEU A 59 -7.50 -21.99 0.70
CA LEU A 59 -8.24 -22.73 -0.33
C LEU A 59 -7.68 -24.14 -0.53
N GLN A 60 -6.35 -24.30 -0.58
CA GLN A 60 -5.71 -25.60 -0.71
C GLN A 60 -6.02 -26.52 0.48
N GLU A 61 -6.01 -25.99 1.70
CA GLU A 61 -6.38 -26.76 2.89
C GLU A 61 -7.85 -27.22 2.82
N ALA A 62 -8.77 -26.33 2.44
CA ALA A 62 -10.18 -26.70 2.29
C ALA A 62 -10.40 -27.78 1.21
N GLU A 63 -9.72 -27.67 0.06
CA GLU A 63 -9.77 -28.69 -1.00
C GLU A 63 -9.23 -30.05 -0.51
N LEU A 64 -8.13 -30.05 0.25
CA LEU A 64 -7.56 -31.26 0.84
C LEU A 64 -8.53 -31.91 1.83
N GLU A 65 -9.15 -31.12 2.72
CA GLU A 65 -10.15 -31.63 3.66
C GLU A 65 -11.37 -32.26 2.97
N GLU A 66 -11.83 -31.67 1.86
CA GLU A 66 -12.94 -32.23 1.07
C GLU A 66 -12.56 -33.56 0.41
N VAL A 67 -11.35 -33.63 -0.16
CA VAL A 67 -10.81 -34.86 -0.76
C VAL A 67 -10.67 -35.95 0.31
N GLU A 68 -10.08 -35.64 1.47
CA GLU A 68 -9.96 -36.58 2.58
C GLU A 68 -11.33 -37.06 3.08
N ARG A 69 -12.31 -36.16 3.21
CA ARG A 69 -13.67 -36.53 3.62
C ARG A 69 -14.33 -37.46 2.61
N LYS A 70 -14.08 -37.24 1.31
CA LYS A 70 -14.70 -38.02 0.22
C LYS A 70 -14.09 -39.41 0.05
N TYR A 71 -12.79 -39.59 0.34
CA TYR A 71 -12.07 -40.83 0.03
C TYR A 71 -11.49 -41.57 1.24
N LEU A 72 -11.29 -40.90 2.38
CA LEU A 72 -10.55 -41.45 3.53
C LEU A 72 -11.41 -41.68 4.78
N LYS A 73 -12.61 -41.10 4.86
CA LYS A 73 -13.59 -41.41 5.91
C LYS A 73 -14.69 -42.30 5.34
N PRO A 74 -14.71 -43.63 5.63
CA PRO A 74 -15.78 -44.53 5.23
C PRO A 74 -17.10 -44.21 5.94
#